data_AF-A0A950E3J3-F1
#
_entry.id   AF-A0A950E3J3-F1
#
_cell.length_a   1.000
_cell.length_b   1.000
_cell.length_c   1.000
_cell.angle_alpha   90.00
_cell.angle_beta   90.00
_cell.angle_gamma   90.00
#
_symmetry.space_group_name_H-M   'P 1'
#
loop_
_entity.id
_entity.type
_entity.pdbx_description
1 polymer ?
#
loop_
_entity_poly.entity_id
_entity_poly.type
_entity_poly.pdbx_seq_one_letter_code
_entity_poly.pdbx_strand_id
1 'polypeptide(L)'
;MSRPAKVLLTGALLGVAVLASACGTEKISVPKSQPVLYQGAVLFNQRCSGCHTLSFAATHGSAQNVRTAQENNGPNFDIRCERPVARVLYAIQNGGFSGAIMPQNIVVGAQAQAVAQFVATYSGTKAPKVPGVVPCHEVPVGSIEVALTPSPTTTVPPQAQTLAGTPASKTHTKTSPSTAAPHGKAVTISSRAVPGLGTILVNSAGHTLYVFAPDKATKVTCTDGCASVWPPEYLPAGAHPVGTNGVKTSLLSSVADPTGGKVVTYNRWPLYTYVADTTPGSAAGQDVNLNGGFWWVITTSGTLVKKKP
;
A
#
# COMPACT_ATOMS: atom_id res chain seq x y z
N MET A 1 73.54 -9.78 -41.16
CA MET A 1 73.29 -9.69 -39.71
C MET A 1 72.82 -8.28 -39.42
N SER A 2 71.58 -8.11 -38.92
CA SER A 2 71.11 -7.01 -38.06
C SER A 2 69.58 -7.01 -38.03
N ARG A 3 69.03 -7.25 -36.84
CA ARG A 3 67.59 -7.14 -36.51
C ARG A 3 67.23 -5.66 -36.31
N PRO A 4 66.05 -5.18 -36.71
CA PRO A 4 65.50 -3.96 -36.16
C PRO A 4 64.46 -4.25 -35.05
N ALA A 5 64.39 -3.29 -34.15
CA ALA A 5 63.83 -3.34 -32.81
C ALA A 5 62.30 -3.24 -32.75
N LYS A 6 61.76 -3.78 -31.65
CA LYS A 6 60.38 -3.60 -31.19
C LYS A 6 60.13 -2.14 -30.80
N VAL A 7 59.05 -1.56 -31.32
CA VAL A 7 58.41 -0.37 -30.74
C VAL A 7 57.05 -0.81 -30.18
N LEU A 8 56.93 -0.77 -28.86
CA LEU A 8 55.68 -0.91 -28.12
C LEU A 8 54.98 0.45 -28.11
N LEU A 9 53.80 0.54 -28.72
CA LEU A 9 52.85 1.62 -28.46
C LEU A 9 51.65 1.05 -27.71
N THR A 10 51.60 1.32 -26.41
CA THR A 10 50.41 1.14 -25.57
C THR A 10 49.54 2.38 -25.69
N GLY A 11 48.46 2.31 -26.47
CA GLY A 11 47.40 3.31 -26.50
C GLY A 11 46.29 2.93 -25.52
N ALA A 12 46.14 3.70 -24.43
CA ALA A 12 45.07 3.55 -23.46
C ALA A 12 43.76 4.15 -24.01
N LEU A 13 42.75 3.31 -24.25
CA LEU A 13 41.38 3.73 -24.51
C LEU A 13 40.62 3.81 -23.18
N LEU A 14 40.44 5.03 -22.66
CA LEU A 14 39.45 5.33 -21.62
C LEU A 14 38.05 5.27 -22.24
N GLY A 15 37.43 4.10 -22.19
CA GLY A 15 35.99 3.95 -22.41
C GLY A 15 35.24 4.40 -21.16
N VAL A 16 34.62 5.58 -21.20
CA VAL A 16 33.64 5.98 -20.19
C VAL A 16 32.38 5.13 -20.40
N ALA A 17 32.28 4.03 -19.64
CA ALA A 17 31.05 3.26 -19.55
C ALA A 17 30.04 4.07 -18.73
N VAL A 18 29.15 4.78 -19.43
CA VAL A 18 27.94 5.34 -18.82
C VAL A 18 27.04 4.17 -18.46
N LEU A 19 27.13 3.71 -17.21
CA LEU A 19 26.15 2.81 -16.62
C LEU A 19 24.85 3.60 -16.44
N ALA A 20 24.01 3.59 -17.47
CA ALA A 20 22.63 3.99 -17.34
C ALA A 20 21.93 2.99 -16.39
N SER A 21 21.69 3.42 -15.16
CA SER A 21 20.76 2.74 -14.26
C SER A 21 19.37 2.77 -14.90
N ALA A 22 18.96 1.67 -15.52
CA ALA A 22 17.64 1.47 -16.09
C ALA A 22 16.61 1.38 -14.96
N CYS A 23 16.09 2.52 -14.50
CA CYS A 23 14.87 2.57 -13.71
C CYS A 23 13.68 2.19 -14.62
N GLY A 24 13.28 0.92 -14.55
CA GLY A 24 11.97 0.36 -14.94
C GLY A 24 11.26 0.93 -16.17
N THR A 25 11.55 0.40 -17.35
CA THR A 25 10.88 0.72 -18.63
C THR A 25 9.67 -0.16 -18.94
N GLU A 26 9.28 -1.06 -18.04
CA GLU A 26 8.22 -2.03 -18.30
C GLU A 26 6.84 -1.37 -18.28
N LYS A 27 6.08 -1.60 -19.35
CA LYS A 27 4.75 -1.05 -19.57
C LYS A 27 3.72 -2.17 -19.54
N ILE A 28 2.49 -1.84 -19.12
CA ILE A 28 1.34 -2.74 -19.23
C ILE A 28 1.20 -3.15 -20.70
N SER A 29 1.20 -4.47 -20.95
CA SER A 29 1.17 -5.05 -22.30
C SER A 29 -0.22 -5.52 -22.72
N VAL A 30 -1.23 -5.35 -21.87
CA VAL A 30 -2.62 -5.67 -22.20
C VAL A 30 -3.13 -4.71 -23.30
N PRO A 31 -3.82 -5.21 -24.36
CA PRO A 31 -4.37 -4.36 -25.40
C PRO A 31 -5.44 -3.39 -24.87
N LYS A 32 -5.34 -2.11 -25.24
CA LYS A 32 -6.36 -1.09 -24.91
C LYS A 32 -7.73 -1.36 -25.53
N SER A 33 -7.79 -2.18 -26.58
CA SER A 33 -9.04 -2.66 -27.18
C SER A 33 -9.83 -3.61 -26.28
N GLN A 34 -9.22 -4.10 -25.19
CA GLN A 34 -9.88 -4.92 -24.16
C GLN A 34 -10.03 -4.08 -22.88
N PRO A 35 -11.00 -3.14 -22.82
CA PRO A 35 -11.02 -2.09 -21.80
C PRO A 35 -11.09 -2.63 -20.37
N VAL A 36 -11.85 -3.72 -20.13
CA VAL A 36 -11.95 -4.32 -18.79
C VAL A 36 -10.64 -4.96 -18.36
N LEU A 37 -9.97 -5.68 -19.25
CA LEU A 37 -8.69 -6.33 -18.96
C LEU A 37 -7.56 -5.31 -18.83
N TYR A 38 -7.56 -4.28 -19.66
CA TYR A 38 -6.62 -3.17 -19.56
C TYR A 38 -6.79 -2.43 -18.23
N GLN A 39 -8.03 -2.11 -17.86
CA GLN A 39 -8.34 -1.49 -16.56
C GLN A 39 -7.93 -2.39 -15.40
N GLY A 40 -8.19 -3.70 -15.50
CA GLY A 40 -7.74 -4.69 -14.52
C GLY A 40 -6.22 -4.71 -14.36
N ALA A 41 -5.47 -4.62 -15.46
CA ALA A 41 -4.00 -4.56 -15.44
C ALA A 41 -3.48 -3.26 -14.80
N VAL A 42 -4.11 -2.13 -15.11
CA VAL A 42 -3.80 -0.83 -14.48
C VAL A 42 -4.03 -0.89 -12.97
N LEU A 43 -5.20 -1.38 -12.56
CA LEU A 43 -5.53 -1.52 -11.13
C LEU A 43 -4.58 -2.51 -10.44
N PHE A 44 -4.25 -3.63 -11.08
CA PHE A 44 -3.29 -4.59 -10.53
C PHE A 44 -1.90 -3.97 -10.36
N ASN A 45 -1.43 -3.21 -11.36
CA ASN A 45 -0.17 -2.47 -11.25
C ASN A 45 -0.18 -1.46 -10.09
N GLN A 46 -1.29 -0.74 -9.90
CA GLN A 46 -1.39 0.28 -8.88
C GLN A 46 -1.57 -0.28 -7.46
N ARG A 47 -2.26 -1.42 -7.31
CA ARG A 47 -2.73 -1.93 -6.01
C ARG A 47 -2.04 -3.21 -5.55
N CYS A 48 -1.51 -4.01 -6.47
CA CYS A 48 -1.04 -5.37 -6.19
C CYS A 48 0.46 -5.56 -6.48
N SER A 49 1.10 -4.61 -7.17
CA SER A 49 2.47 -4.73 -7.69
C SER A 49 3.54 -4.94 -6.63
N GLY A 50 3.33 -4.45 -5.40
CA GLY A 50 4.30 -4.61 -4.32
C GLY A 50 4.42 -6.02 -3.77
N CYS A 51 3.40 -6.86 -4.00
CA CYS A 51 3.36 -8.22 -3.48
C CYS A 51 3.40 -9.25 -4.61
N HIS A 52 2.78 -8.97 -5.75
CA HIS A 52 2.60 -9.96 -6.80
C HIS A 52 3.40 -9.66 -8.06
N THR A 53 3.89 -10.71 -8.69
CA THR A 53 4.51 -10.65 -10.02
C THR A 53 3.51 -11.08 -11.07
N LEU A 54 3.27 -10.22 -12.05
CA LEU A 54 2.50 -10.49 -13.26
C LEU A 54 2.97 -9.51 -14.35
N SER A 55 3.74 -10.03 -15.30
CA SER A 55 4.45 -9.24 -16.30
C SER A 55 3.52 -8.46 -17.24
N PHE A 56 2.31 -8.98 -17.50
CA PHE A 56 1.31 -8.28 -18.30
C PHE A 56 0.86 -6.94 -17.67
N ALA A 57 0.95 -6.82 -16.36
CA ALA A 57 0.71 -5.57 -15.63
C ALA A 57 2.01 -4.80 -15.32
N ALA A 58 3.17 -5.21 -15.86
CA ALA A 58 4.47 -4.66 -15.49
C ALA A 58 4.71 -4.66 -13.97
N THR A 59 4.39 -5.79 -13.33
CA THR A 59 4.54 -5.95 -11.87
C THR A 59 5.54 -7.03 -11.53
N HIS A 60 6.38 -6.71 -10.55
CA HIS A 60 7.41 -7.55 -10.01
C HIS A 60 7.29 -7.39 -8.50
N GLY A 61 6.80 -8.43 -7.80
CA GLY A 61 6.64 -8.42 -6.35
C GLY A 61 7.97 -8.14 -5.62
N SER A 62 8.02 -8.32 -4.29
CA SER A 62 9.16 -7.88 -3.49
C SER A 62 10.51 -8.59 -3.74
N ALA A 63 10.64 -9.58 -4.64
CA ALA A 63 11.87 -9.87 -5.41
C ALA A 63 11.72 -10.96 -6.49
N GLN A 64 12.61 -10.94 -7.51
CA GLN A 64 12.82 -12.08 -8.44
C GLN A 64 13.72 -13.20 -7.85
N ASN A 65 14.43 -12.93 -6.75
CA ASN A 65 15.35 -13.87 -6.10
C ASN A 65 14.79 -14.30 -4.75
N VAL A 66 14.68 -15.62 -4.55
CA VAL A 66 14.17 -16.24 -3.30
C VAL A 66 14.96 -15.81 -2.05
N ARG A 67 16.26 -15.47 -2.19
CA ARG A 67 17.11 -15.00 -1.08
C ARG A 67 16.88 -13.54 -0.69
N THR A 68 16.32 -12.73 -1.59
CA THR A 68 15.98 -11.32 -1.33
C THR A 68 14.47 -11.12 -1.27
N ALA A 69 13.70 -12.18 -1.46
CA ALA A 69 12.26 -12.17 -1.36
C ALA A 69 11.87 -11.92 0.10
N GLN A 70 11.25 -10.77 0.35
CA GLN A 70 10.63 -10.48 1.64
C GLN A 70 9.54 -11.52 1.97
N GLU A 71 9.33 -11.83 3.25
CA GLU A 71 8.32 -12.81 3.70
C GLU A 71 6.87 -12.42 3.35
N ASN A 72 6.65 -11.15 2.98
CA ASN A 72 5.36 -10.62 2.54
C ASN A 72 5.07 -10.81 1.04
N ASN A 73 5.90 -11.58 0.32
CA ASN A 73 5.72 -11.81 -1.11
C ASN A 73 4.41 -12.55 -1.43
N GLY A 74 3.64 -11.98 -2.33
CA GLY A 74 2.52 -12.66 -2.97
C GLY A 74 2.99 -13.62 -4.08
N PRO A 75 2.09 -14.50 -4.57
CA PRO A 75 2.45 -15.43 -5.64
C PRO A 75 2.88 -14.73 -6.94
N ASN A 76 3.80 -15.39 -7.65
CA ASN A 76 4.13 -15.05 -9.04
C ASN A 76 3.08 -15.64 -9.99
N PHE A 77 2.19 -14.79 -10.49
CA PHE A 77 1.12 -15.17 -11.41
C PHE A 77 1.59 -15.36 -12.85
N ASP A 78 2.83 -15.00 -13.23
CA ASP A 78 3.35 -15.43 -14.54
C ASP A 78 3.43 -16.97 -14.60
N ILE A 79 3.69 -17.63 -13.47
CA ILE A 79 3.85 -19.09 -13.37
C ILE A 79 2.62 -19.76 -12.76
N ARG A 80 2.04 -19.17 -11.71
CA ARG A 80 0.88 -19.74 -11.01
C ARG A 80 -0.40 -19.46 -11.78
N CYS A 81 -1.17 -20.50 -12.08
CA CYS A 81 -2.49 -20.39 -12.68
C CYS A 81 -3.55 -19.97 -11.65
N GLU A 82 -4.36 -18.97 -11.98
CA GLU A 82 -5.45 -18.47 -11.13
C GLU A 82 -6.79 -18.40 -11.85
N ARG A 83 -7.37 -19.56 -12.12
CA ARG A 83 -8.71 -19.70 -12.71
C ARG A 83 -9.62 -20.52 -11.77
N PRO A 84 -10.94 -20.28 -11.76
CA PRO A 84 -11.66 -19.29 -12.55
C PRO A 84 -11.64 -17.88 -11.91
N VAL A 85 -12.25 -16.87 -12.55
CA VAL A 85 -12.37 -15.48 -12.02
C VAL A 85 -12.89 -15.43 -10.59
N ALA A 86 -13.85 -16.29 -10.22
CA ALA A 86 -14.41 -16.37 -8.88
C ALA A 86 -13.34 -16.69 -7.81
N ARG A 87 -12.32 -17.49 -8.16
CA ARG A 87 -11.20 -17.82 -7.27
C ARG A 87 -10.37 -16.58 -6.94
N VAL A 88 -10.09 -15.75 -7.94
CA VAL A 88 -9.34 -14.52 -7.74
C VAL A 88 -10.15 -13.51 -6.92
N LEU A 89 -11.45 -13.39 -7.19
CA LEU A 89 -12.32 -12.50 -6.41
C LEU A 89 -12.40 -12.90 -4.94
N TYR A 90 -12.52 -14.21 -4.67
CA TYR A 90 -12.46 -14.71 -3.31
C TYR A 90 -11.16 -14.26 -2.62
N ALA A 91 -10.00 -14.41 -3.28
CA ALA A 91 -8.73 -13.97 -2.73
C ALA A 91 -8.68 -12.44 -2.50
N ILE A 92 -9.19 -11.64 -3.43
CA ILE A 92 -9.26 -10.17 -3.26
C ILE A 92 -10.13 -9.79 -2.05
N GLN A 93 -11.27 -10.44 -1.88
CA GLN A 93 -12.23 -10.15 -0.82
C GLN A 93 -11.75 -10.62 0.56
N ASN A 94 -11.06 -11.76 0.62
CA ASN A 94 -10.72 -12.43 1.87
C ASN A 94 -9.24 -12.28 2.27
N GLY A 95 -8.43 -11.58 1.47
CA GLY A 95 -7.04 -11.34 1.81
C GLY A 95 -6.14 -12.54 1.50
N GLY A 96 -6.34 -13.11 0.32
CA GLY A 96 -5.75 -14.38 -0.08
C GLY A 96 -6.50 -15.58 0.51
N PHE A 97 -5.97 -16.78 0.27
CA PHE A 97 -6.57 -18.02 0.77
C PHE A 97 -6.25 -18.32 2.24
N SER A 98 -5.22 -17.66 2.79
CA SER A 98 -4.83 -17.78 4.20
C SER A 98 -5.27 -16.59 5.05
N GLY A 99 -5.69 -15.47 4.44
CA GLY A 99 -6.10 -14.24 5.14
C GLY A 99 -4.99 -13.47 5.87
N ALA A 100 -3.74 -13.97 5.85
CA ALA A 100 -2.70 -13.55 6.80
C ALA A 100 -1.78 -12.43 6.30
N ILE A 101 -1.65 -12.23 4.98
CA ILE A 101 -0.64 -11.34 4.38
C ILE A 101 -1.22 -10.41 3.33
N MET A 102 -2.15 -10.89 2.50
CA MET A 102 -2.81 -10.06 1.50
C MET A 102 -3.95 -9.27 2.16
N PRO A 103 -4.03 -7.94 2.01
CA PRO A 103 -5.14 -7.17 2.56
C PRO A 103 -6.47 -7.55 1.92
N GLN A 104 -7.54 -7.58 2.72
CA GLN A 104 -8.90 -7.76 2.24
C GLN A 104 -9.39 -6.52 1.51
N ASN A 105 -10.20 -6.71 0.45
CA ASN A 105 -10.93 -5.64 -0.23
C ASN A 105 -10.04 -4.50 -0.78
N ILE A 106 -8.82 -4.83 -1.21
CA ILE A 106 -7.86 -3.85 -1.77
C ILE A 106 -8.43 -3.12 -3.02
N VAL A 107 -9.34 -3.79 -3.71
CA VAL A 107 -10.25 -3.27 -4.72
C VAL A 107 -11.63 -3.89 -4.50
N VAL A 108 -12.70 -3.18 -4.85
CA VAL A 108 -14.09 -3.62 -4.62
C VAL A 108 -14.97 -3.42 -5.86
N GLY A 109 -16.15 -4.06 -5.87
CA GLY A 109 -17.14 -3.92 -6.93
C GLY A 109 -16.56 -4.18 -8.33
N ALA A 110 -16.85 -3.28 -9.28
CA ALA A 110 -16.39 -3.38 -10.65
C ALA A 110 -14.85 -3.39 -10.79
N GLN A 111 -14.13 -2.73 -9.88
CA GLN A 111 -12.66 -2.76 -9.88
C GLN A 111 -12.12 -4.13 -9.52
N ALA A 112 -12.70 -4.78 -8.50
CA ALA A 112 -12.34 -6.15 -8.12
C ALA A 112 -12.61 -7.12 -9.27
N GLN A 113 -13.75 -6.97 -9.94
CA GLN A 113 -14.10 -7.80 -11.10
C GLN A 113 -13.10 -7.63 -12.24
N ALA A 114 -12.73 -6.39 -12.58
CA ALA A 114 -11.74 -6.11 -13.62
C ALA A 114 -10.37 -6.72 -13.30
N VAL A 115 -9.89 -6.55 -12.06
CA VAL A 115 -8.62 -7.15 -11.61
C VAL A 115 -8.68 -8.67 -11.66
N ALA A 116 -9.79 -9.28 -11.22
CA ALA A 116 -9.94 -10.72 -11.23
C ALA A 116 -10.02 -11.32 -12.63
N GLN A 117 -10.73 -10.67 -13.55
CA GLN A 117 -10.76 -11.04 -14.96
C GLN A 117 -9.36 -10.92 -15.58
N PHE A 118 -8.64 -9.85 -15.28
CA PHE A 118 -7.27 -9.67 -15.74
C PHE A 118 -6.34 -10.79 -15.24
N VAL A 119 -6.29 -11.04 -13.93
CA VAL A 119 -5.43 -12.08 -13.34
C VAL A 119 -5.81 -13.46 -13.86
N ALA A 120 -7.10 -13.80 -13.92
CA ALA A 120 -7.53 -15.09 -14.43
C ALA A 120 -7.20 -15.27 -15.92
N THR A 121 -7.25 -14.20 -16.70
CA THR A 121 -6.90 -14.25 -18.13
C THR A 121 -5.40 -14.47 -18.34
N TYR A 122 -4.54 -13.71 -17.65
CA TYR A 122 -3.10 -13.63 -17.96
C TYR A 122 -2.20 -14.47 -17.04
N SER A 123 -2.73 -15.08 -15.99
CA SER A 123 -1.97 -15.94 -15.09
C SER A 123 -1.50 -17.24 -15.75
N GLY A 124 -0.39 -17.78 -15.26
CA GLY A 124 0.19 -19.05 -15.72
C GLY A 124 0.73 -19.05 -17.16
N THR A 125 0.84 -17.89 -17.81
CA THR A 125 1.28 -17.77 -19.21
C THR A 125 2.75 -18.14 -19.43
N LYS A 126 3.58 -18.12 -18.39
CA LYS A 126 4.99 -18.55 -18.40
C LYS A 126 5.23 -19.85 -17.64
N ALA A 127 4.18 -20.57 -17.24
CA ALA A 127 4.34 -21.83 -16.53
C ALA A 127 5.12 -22.86 -17.37
N PRO A 128 6.05 -23.63 -16.76
CA PRO A 128 6.76 -24.68 -17.48
C PRO A 128 5.78 -25.75 -17.97
N LYS A 129 6.03 -26.31 -19.16
CA LYS A 129 5.26 -27.43 -19.68
C LYS A 129 5.63 -28.69 -18.91
N VAL A 130 4.68 -29.22 -18.16
CA VAL A 130 4.84 -30.47 -17.40
C VAL A 130 3.98 -31.56 -18.06
N PRO A 131 4.55 -32.73 -18.41
CA PRO A 131 3.77 -33.83 -18.97
C PRO A 131 2.59 -34.24 -18.08
N GLY A 132 1.42 -34.42 -18.68
CA GLY A 132 0.19 -34.81 -17.95
C GLY A 132 -0.50 -33.68 -17.18
N VAL A 133 0.02 -32.44 -17.22
CA VAL A 133 -0.62 -31.27 -16.61
C VAL A 133 -1.21 -30.40 -17.71
N VAL A 134 -2.51 -30.09 -17.60
CA VAL A 134 -3.20 -29.18 -18.53
C VAL A 134 -2.62 -27.76 -18.37
N PRO A 135 -2.11 -27.13 -19.44
CA PRO A 135 -1.63 -25.76 -19.39
C PRO A 135 -2.71 -24.77 -18.95
N CYS A 136 -2.32 -23.75 -18.18
CA CYS A 136 -3.28 -22.79 -17.63
C CYS A 136 -4.16 -22.12 -18.70
N HIS A 137 -3.60 -21.83 -19.88
CA HIS A 137 -4.32 -21.17 -20.97
C HIS A 137 -5.46 -22.02 -21.55
N GLU A 138 -5.41 -23.35 -21.38
CA GLU A 138 -6.45 -24.30 -21.81
C GLU A 138 -7.57 -24.48 -20.77
N VAL A 139 -7.30 -24.14 -19.50
CA VAL A 139 -8.33 -24.15 -18.44
C VAL A 139 -9.29 -22.98 -18.66
N PRO A 140 -10.61 -23.15 -18.67
CA PRO A 140 -11.52 -22.02 -18.86
C PRO A 140 -11.30 -20.90 -17.83
N VAL A 141 -11.27 -19.64 -18.28
CA VAL A 141 -11.18 -18.47 -17.39
C VAL A 141 -12.37 -18.43 -16.44
N GLY A 142 -13.56 -18.84 -16.92
CA GLY A 142 -14.83 -18.76 -16.20
C GLY A 142 -15.23 -17.30 -15.94
N SER A 143 -16.46 -16.93 -16.24
CA SER A 143 -17.02 -15.63 -15.82
C SER A 143 -17.78 -15.80 -14.52
N ILE A 144 -17.92 -14.71 -13.75
CA ILE A 144 -19.14 -14.56 -12.98
C ILE A 144 -20.16 -14.05 -13.98
N GLU A 145 -21.30 -14.71 -14.12
CA GLU A 145 -22.45 -14.06 -14.74
C GLU A 145 -22.75 -12.81 -13.92
N VAL A 146 -22.41 -11.64 -14.48
CA VAL A 146 -22.85 -10.37 -13.91
C VAL A 146 -24.35 -10.33 -14.17
N ALA A 147 -25.14 -10.83 -13.22
CA ALA A 147 -26.55 -10.51 -13.16
C ALA A 147 -26.65 -8.99 -12.95
N LEU A 148 -26.74 -8.23 -14.04
CA LEU A 148 -27.13 -6.82 -14.07
C LEU A 148 -28.65 -6.65 -13.84
N THR A 149 -29.33 -7.65 -13.28
CA THR A 149 -30.74 -7.57 -12.93
C THR A 149 -30.89 -6.95 -11.54
N PRO A 150 -31.63 -5.83 -11.38
CA PRO A 150 -32.04 -5.37 -10.07
C PRO A 150 -33.07 -6.37 -9.53
N SER A 151 -32.67 -7.25 -8.60
CA SER A 151 -33.62 -8.03 -7.82
C SER A 151 -34.35 -7.14 -6.82
N PRO A 152 -35.65 -7.39 -6.57
CA PRO A 152 -36.51 -6.45 -5.87
C PRO A 152 -36.18 -6.38 -4.38
N THR A 153 -36.28 -5.16 -3.87
CA THR A 153 -36.28 -4.78 -2.45
C THR A 153 -37.02 -5.81 -1.60
N THR A 154 -36.28 -6.60 -0.82
CA THR A 154 -36.89 -7.35 0.29
C THR A 154 -36.94 -6.42 1.48
N THR A 155 -38.11 -5.83 1.70
CA THR A 155 -38.47 -5.02 2.85
C THR A 155 -38.27 -5.82 4.13
N VAL A 156 -37.29 -5.44 4.95
CA VAL A 156 -37.16 -5.93 6.32
C VAL A 156 -38.07 -5.07 7.22
N PRO A 157 -38.98 -5.67 8.01
CA PRO A 157 -39.84 -4.91 8.92
C PRO A 157 -39.04 -4.46 10.16
N PRO A 158 -39.31 -3.25 10.71
CA PRO A 158 -38.67 -2.78 11.93
C PRO A 158 -39.33 -3.44 13.16
N GLN A 159 -38.56 -4.19 13.94
CA GLN A 159 -38.98 -4.57 15.29
C GLN A 159 -38.66 -3.42 16.25
N ALA A 160 -39.73 -2.80 16.74
CA ALA A 160 -39.71 -1.85 17.85
C ALA A 160 -39.45 -2.61 19.16
N GLN A 161 -38.53 -2.12 19.99
CA GLN A 161 -38.48 -2.45 21.40
C GLN A 161 -38.61 -1.17 22.22
N THR A 162 -39.68 -1.15 23.00
CA THR A 162 -40.17 -0.05 23.82
C THR A 162 -39.40 0.03 25.14
N LEU A 163 -39.11 1.27 25.54
CA LEU A 163 -38.54 1.69 26.82
C LEU A 163 -39.49 1.43 28.01
N ALA A 164 -38.93 1.20 29.19
CA ALA A 164 -39.56 1.54 30.47
C ALA A 164 -38.49 2.01 31.49
N GLY A 165 -38.70 3.22 32.03
CA GLY A 165 -37.94 3.81 33.16
C GLY A 165 -38.24 3.12 34.50
N THR A 166 -37.79 3.58 35.67
CA THR A 166 -37.68 4.96 36.20
C THR A 166 -36.89 4.89 37.56
N PRO A 167 -36.87 5.91 38.46
CA PRO A 167 -35.76 6.83 38.76
C PRO A 167 -35.11 6.69 40.17
N ALA A 168 -34.05 7.45 40.45
CA ALA A 168 -33.97 8.35 41.62
C ALA A 168 -32.67 9.18 41.68
N SER A 169 -32.87 10.44 42.06
CA SER A 169 -31.96 11.58 42.18
C SER A 169 -31.05 11.54 43.41
N LYS A 170 -29.89 12.23 43.37
CA LYS A 170 -29.36 13.18 44.39
C LYS A 170 -28.25 14.06 43.81
N THR A 171 -27.94 15.14 44.52
CA THR A 171 -27.77 16.51 44.02
C THR A 171 -26.41 17.13 44.35
N HIS A 172 -26.07 18.22 43.65
CA HIS A 172 -25.07 19.29 43.95
C HIS A 172 -23.59 18.89 43.80
N THR A 173 -22.70 19.69 43.17
CA THR A 173 -22.41 21.10 43.47
C THR A 173 -21.87 21.88 42.26
N LYS A 174 -22.18 23.18 42.28
CA LYS A 174 -21.81 24.25 41.35
C LYS A 174 -20.36 24.70 41.58
N THR A 175 -19.54 24.76 40.53
CA THR A 175 -18.28 25.55 40.52
C THR A 175 -18.11 26.25 39.18
N SER A 176 -17.68 27.51 39.24
CA SER A 176 -17.61 28.55 38.19
C SER A 176 -16.91 28.17 36.87
N PRO A 177 -17.22 28.89 35.77
CA PRO A 177 -16.60 28.69 34.47
C PRO A 177 -15.20 29.34 34.45
N SER A 178 -14.17 28.53 34.22
CA SER A 178 -12.87 29.03 33.76
C SER A 178 -12.90 29.11 32.25
N THR A 179 -12.67 30.30 31.71
CA THR A 179 -12.67 30.63 30.28
C THR A 179 -11.72 29.72 29.50
N ALA A 180 -12.26 28.68 28.85
CA ALA A 180 -11.53 27.87 27.89
C ALA A 180 -11.56 28.59 26.53
N ALA A 181 -10.37 28.86 26.00
CA ALA A 181 -10.20 29.24 24.59
C ALA A 181 -10.84 28.16 23.69
N PRO A 182 -11.35 28.51 22.50
CA PRO A 182 -11.99 27.54 21.62
C PRO A 182 -10.94 26.52 21.16
N HIS A 183 -10.90 25.36 21.81
CA HIS A 183 -10.05 24.25 21.40
C HIS A 183 -10.57 23.73 20.07
N GLY A 184 -9.93 24.16 18.98
CA GLY A 184 -10.12 23.55 17.66
C GLY A 184 -9.90 22.04 17.76
N LYS A 185 -10.60 21.27 16.92
CA LYS A 185 -10.52 19.80 16.91
C LYS A 185 -9.05 19.36 16.84
N ALA A 186 -8.65 18.35 17.60
CA ALA A 186 -7.27 17.89 17.65
C ALA A 186 -7.11 16.56 16.89
N VAL A 187 -6.03 16.41 16.11
CA VAL A 187 -5.58 15.10 15.59
C VAL A 187 -4.44 14.62 16.48
N THR A 188 -4.64 13.50 17.16
CA THR A 188 -3.66 13.00 18.13
C THR A 188 -2.67 12.05 17.47
N ILE A 189 -1.39 12.37 17.59
CA ILE A 189 -0.27 11.49 17.25
C ILE A 189 0.34 10.98 18.55
N SER A 190 0.40 9.68 18.70
CA SER A 190 0.95 8.98 19.86
C SER A 190 2.20 8.21 19.44
N SER A 191 2.76 7.44 20.37
CA SER A 191 3.85 6.52 20.08
C SER A 191 3.59 5.12 20.64
N ARG A 192 4.30 4.13 20.09
CA ARG A 192 4.29 2.74 20.54
C ARG A 192 5.70 2.15 20.41
N ALA A 193 6.11 1.36 21.38
CA ALA A 193 7.31 0.53 21.28
C ALA A 193 7.03 -0.69 20.39
N VAL A 194 7.84 -0.89 19.35
CA VAL A 194 7.78 -2.04 18.45
C VAL A 194 9.14 -2.75 18.45
N PRO A 195 9.19 -4.08 18.67
CA PRO A 195 10.43 -4.84 18.66
C PRO A 195 11.27 -4.58 17.40
N GLY A 196 12.55 -4.28 17.57
CA GLY A 196 13.49 -4.01 16.47
C GLY A 196 13.36 -2.64 15.80
N LEU A 197 12.30 -1.85 16.09
CA LEU A 197 12.09 -0.51 15.53
C LEU A 197 12.15 0.61 16.59
N GLY A 198 12.10 0.25 17.89
CA GLY A 198 12.07 1.21 18.98
C GLY A 198 10.70 1.86 19.15
N THR A 199 10.68 3.08 19.67
CA THR A 199 9.42 3.83 19.90
C THR A 199 9.08 4.68 18.69
N ILE A 200 8.06 4.25 17.94
CA ILE A 200 7.64 4.83 16.65
C ILE A 200 6.28 5.51 16.77
N LEU A 201 5.95 6.38 15.81
CA LEU A 201 4.68 7.10 15.79
C LEU A 201 3.51 6.20 15.40
N VAL A 202 2.37 6.42 16.06
CA VAL A 202 1.07 5.83 15.73
C VAL A 202 -0.02 6.90 15.78
N ASN A 203 -1.09 6.71 15.01
CA ASN A 203 -2.27 7.58 15.13
C ASN A 203 -3.17 7.18 16.32
N SER A 204 -4.31 7.86 16.48
CA SER A 204 -5.25 7.62 17.59
C SER A 204 -5.87 6.21 17.59
N ALA A 205 -5.95 5.56 16.44
CA ALA A 205 -6.39 4.17 16.30
C ALA A 205 -5.24 3.16 16.53
N GLY A 206 -4.01 3.63 16.73
CA GLY A 206 -2.85 2.80 16.99
C GLY A 206 -2.19 2.20 15.74
N HIS A 207 -2.56 2.66 14.54
CA HIS A 207 -1.87 2.29 13.30
C HIS A 207 -0.52 3.01 13.22
N THR A 208 0.50 2.28 12.77
CA THR A 208 1.85 2.81 12.56
C THR A 208 1.85 3.89 11.49
N LEU A 209 2.59 4.97 11.76
CA LEU A 209 2.77 6.08 10.83
C LEU A 209 4.13 5.99 10.13
N TYR A 210 4.08 6.13 8.81
CA TYR A 210 5.20 6.02 7.89
C TYR A 210 5.48 7.34 7.19
N VAL A 211 6.67 7.43 6.63
CA VAL A 211 7.09 8.48 5.71
C VAL A 211 7.51 7.87 4.39
N PHE A 212 7.35 8.62 3.30
CA PHE A 212 7.71 8.18 1.96
C PHE A 212 9.00 8.84 1.50
N ALA A 213 10.04 8.07 1.16
CA ALA A 213 11.35 8.62 0.80
C ALA A 213 11.31 9.68 -0.34
N PRO A 214 10.52 9.50 -1.42
CA PRO A 214 10.37 10.49 -2.49
C PRO A 214 9.78 11.85 -2.08
N ASP A 215 9.10 11.94 -0.94
CA ASP A 215 8.59 13.21 -0.40
C ASP A 215 9.70 14.17 0.02
N LYS A 216 10.89 13.61 0.32
CA LYS A 216 12.09 14.35 0.74
C LYS A 216 11.83 15.33 1.90
N ALA A 217 10.90 15.01 2.80
CA ALA A 217 10.47 15.87 3.91
C ALA A 217 9.98 17.27 3.49
N THR A 218 9.42 17.41 2.27
CA THR A 218 9.06 18.74 1.73
C THR A 218 7.63 18.81 1.20
N LYS A 219 7.12 17.72 0.62
CA LYS A 219 5.81 17.70 -0.03
C LYS A 219 5.24 16.29 -0.03
N VAL A 220 3.93 16.19 -0.23
CA VAL A 220 3.25 14.93 -0.56
C VAL A 220 3.52 14.59 -2.02
N THR A 221 4.08 13.41 -2.29
CA THR A 221 4.24 12.85 -3.64
C THR A 221 3.44 11.58 -3.86
N CYS A 222 3.03 10.92 -2.77
CA CYS A 222 2.15 9.76 -2.81
C CYS A 222 0.69 10.19 -3.05
N THR A 223 0.26 10.23 -4.30
CA THR A 223 -1.12 10.54 -4.71
C THR A 223 -1.79 9.34 -5.39
N ASP A 224 -3.09 9.42 -5.62
CA ASP A 224 -3.86 8.47 -6.44
C ASP A 224 -3.67 7.00 -6.02
N GLY A 225 -3.13 6.18 -6.93
CA GLY A 225 -2.84 4.76 -6.72
C GLY A 225 -1.93 4.51 -5.51
N CYS A 226 -1.01 5.43 -5.22
CA CYS A 226 -0.16 5.36 -4.05
C CYS A 226 -0.98 5.61 -2.77
N ALA A 227 -1.78 6.68 -2.76
CA ALA A 227 -2.52 7.12 -1.58
C ALA A 227 -3.62 6.16 -1.11
N SER A 228 -4.07 5.20 -1.94
CA SER A 228 -5.00 4.17 -1.44
C SER A 228 -4.32 2.88 -0.95
N VAL A 229 -2.99 2.78 -1.11
CA VAL A 229 -2.17 1.76 -0.42
C VAL A 229 -1.53 2.37 0.83
N TRP A 230 -1.17 3.65 0.75
CA TRP A 230 -0.59 4.44 1.84
C TRP A 230 -1.43 5.68 2.12
N PRO A 231 -2.57 5.55 2.82
CA PRO A 231 -3.46 6.68 3.07
C PRO A 231 -2.76 7.77 3.89
N PRO A 232 -2.76 9.03 3.43
CA PRO A 232 -2.24 10.14 4.21
C PRO A 232 -2.99 10.30 5.53
N GLU A 233 -2.28 10.63 6.60
CA GLU A 233 -2.88 11.05 7.86
C GLU A 233 -3.38 12.49 7.70
N TYR A 234 -4.62 12.63 7.21
CA TYR A 234 -5.21 13.93 6.93
C TYR A 234 -5.49 14.73 8.19
N LEU A 235 -5.27 16.04 8.10
CA LEU A 235 -5.63 17.02 9.11
C LEU A 235 -6.95 17.70 8.72
N PRO A 236 -8.06 17.48 9.46
CA PRO A 236 -9.33 18.14 9.20
C PRO A 236 -9.23 19.67 9.24
N ALA A 237 -10.09 20.36 8.49
CA ALA A 237 -10.12 21.82 8.49
C ALA A 237 -10.40 22.38 9.90
N GLY A 238 -9.62 23.39 10.30
CA GLY A 238 -9.70 23.98 11.64
C GLY A 238 -9.12 23.11 12.77
N ALA A 239 -8.55 21.95 12.44
CA ALA A 239 -7.86 21.11 13.39
C ALA A 239 -6.36 21.40 13.47
N HIS A 240 -5.73 20.97 14.58
CA HIS A 240 -4.28 20.98 14.73
C HIS A 240 -3.77 19.62 15.25
N PRO A 241 -2.57 19.19 14.83
CA PRO A 241 -1.98 17.95 15.33
C PRO A 241 -1.43 18.15 16.74
N VAL A 242 -1.56 17.14 17.59
CA VAL A 242 -1.14 17.16 18.99
C VAL A 242 -0.38 15.88 19.31
N GLY A 243 0.78 16.02 19.95
CA GLY A 243 1.63 14.90 20.34
C GLY A 243 1.31 14.40 21.75
N THR A 244 1.26 13.09 21.93
CA THR A 244 1.14 12.43 23.25
C THR A 244 2.20 11.35 23.40
N ASN A 245 2.36 10.78 24.62
CA ASN A 245 3.26 9.65 24.87
C ASN A 245 4.69 9.85 24.32
N GLY A 246 5.30 10.99 24.63
CA GLY A 246 6.67 11.32 24.22
C GLY A 246 6.82 11.84 22.80
N VAL A 247 5.73 11.96 22.02
CA VAL A 247 5.74 12.65 20.73
C VAL A 247 5.90 14.16 20.95
N LYS A 248 6.99 14.72 20.40
CA LYS A 248 7.27 16.15 20.49
C LYS A 248 6.32 16.98 19.63
N THR A 249 5.43 17.75 20.25
CA THR A 249 4.49 18.64 19.54
C THR A 249 5.20 19.70 18.68
N SER A 250 6.41 20.13 19.05
CA SER A 250 7.22 21.07 18.25
C SER A 250 7.66 20.54 16.89
N LEU A 251 7.62 19.22 16.69
CA LEU A 251 7.92 18.58 15.42
C LEU A 251 6.66 18.31 14.59
N LEU A 252 5.46 18.49 15.16
CA LEU A 252 4.20 18.32 14.45
C LEU A 252 3.85 19.58 13.66
N SER A 253 3.45 19.39 12.41
CA SER A 253 2.91 20.45 11.57
C SER A 253 1.96 19.86 10.53
N SER A 254 1.71 20.59 9.45
CA SER A 254 0.97 20.08 8.31
C SER A 254 1.54 20.62 7.00
N VAL A 255 1.32 19.88 5.92
CA VAL A 255 1.63 20.29 4.55
C VAL A 255 0.38 20.18 3.68
N ALA A 256 0.28 20.98 2.63
CA ALA A 256 -0.81 20.85 1.68
C ALA A 256 -0.70 19.53 0.89
N ASP A 257 -1.83 18.88 0.68
CA ASP A 257 -1.93 17.76 -0.25
C ASP A 257 -2.23 18.30 -1.66
N PRO A 258 -1.48 17.91 -2.71
CA PRO A 258 -1.77 18.27 -4.09
C PRO A 258 -3.19 17.89 -4.56
N THR A 259 -3.79 16.86 -3.96
CA THR A 259 -5.15 16.39 -4.26
C THR A 259 -6.23 17.09 -3.42
N GLY A 260 -5.83 17.87 -2.42
CA GLY A 260 -6.72 18.69 -1.59
C GLY A 260 -6.60 18.42 -0.09
N GLY A 261 -6.77 19.49 0.71
CA GLY A 261 -6.65 19.41 2.16
C GLY A 261 -5.20 19.50 2.66
N LYS A 262 -4.98 18.99 3.88
CA LYS A 262 -3.68 19.03 4.56
C LYS A 262 -3.36 17.65 5.14
N VAL A 263 -2.09 17.27 5.09
CA VAL A 263 -1.55 16.04 5.70
C VAL A 263 -0.74 16.43 6.92
N VAL A 264 -0.89 15.69 8.02
CA VAL A 264 -0.08 15.86 9.23
C VAL A 264 1.38 15.54 8.90
N THR A 265 2.30 16.38 9.38
CA THR A 265 3.73 16.14 9.24
C THR A 265 4.39 15.96 10.59
N TYR A 266 5.47 15.16 10.63
CA TYR A 266 6.38 15.07 11.76
C TYR A 266 7.82 15.29 11.31
N ASN A 267 8.52 16.24 11.93
CA ASN A 267 9.85 16.65 11.50
C ASN A 267 9.91 16.93 9.97
N ARG A 268 8.88 17.62 9.47
CA ARG A 268 8.60 17.97 8.06
C ARG A 268 8.19 16.80 7.13
N TRP A 269 8.25 15.56 7.58
CA TRP A 269 7.79 14.43 6.78
C TRP A 269 6.27 14.30 6.81
N PRO A 270 5.58 14.21 5.66
CA PRO A 270 4.18 13.82 5.64
C PRO A 270 4.01 12.42 6.21
N LEU A 271 2.96 12.23 7.02
CA LEU A 271 2.66 10.98 7.68
C LEU A 271 1.59 10.21 6.92
N TYR A 272 1.79 8.91 6.80
CA TYR A 272 0.90 7.97 6.12
C TYR A 272 0.64 6.76 6.99
N THR A 273 -0.54 6.16 6.82
CA THR A 273 -0.83 4.80 7.30
C THR A 273 -0.56 3.80 6.19
N TYR A 274 -0.61 2.50 6.51
CA TYR A 274 -0.46 1.43 5.52
C TYR A 274 -1.65 0.48 5.57
N VAL A 275 -2.31 0.23 4.43
CA VAL A 275 -3.54 -0.59 4.42
C VAL A 275 -3.34 -2.05 4.81
N ALA A 276 -2.11 -2.59 4.72
CA ALA A 276 -1.83 -3.95 5.18
C ALA A 276 -1.61 -4.04 6.70
N ASP A 277 -1.48 -2.91 7.39
CA ASP A 277 -1.40 -2.86 8.85
C ASP A 277 -2.80 -2.92 9.47
N THR A 278 -3.38 -4.12 9.50
CA THR A 278 -4.74 -4.36 10.01
C THR A 278 -4.84 -4.43 11.53
N THR A 279 -3.71 -4.56 12.22
CA THR A 279 -3.66 -4.69 13.69
C THR A 279 -2.88 -3.50 14.30
N PRO A 280 -3.39 -2.83 15.36
CA PRO A 280 -2.67 -1.77 16.02
C PRO A 280 -1.25 -2.19 16.46
N GLY A 281 -0.26 -1.40 16.06
CA GLY A 281 1.15 -1.69 16.32
C GLY A 281 1.84 -2.65 15.35
N SER A 282 1.15 -3.17 14.33
CA SER A 282 1.84 -3.78 13.20
C SER A 282 2.64 -2.72 12.43
N ALA A 283 3.80 -3.11 11.92
CA ALA A 283 4.70 -2.23 11.18
C ALA A 283 5.16 -2.88 9.86
N ALA A 284 4.25 -3.54 9.14
CA ALA A 284 4.56 -4.34 7.95
C ALA A 284 5.03 -3.49 6.76
N GLY A 285 4.74 -2.18 6.78
CA GLY A 285 5.18 -1.23 5.78
C GLY A 285 6.64 -0.78 5.94
N GLN A 286 7.31 -1.17 7.04
CA GLN A 286 8.68 -0.76 7.30
C GLN A 286 9.64 -1.38 6.28
N ASP A 287 10.44 -0.52 5.65
CA ASP A 287 11.47 -0.90 4.67
C ASP A 287 10.89 -1.55 3.40
N VAL A 288 9.62 -1.28 3.10
CA VAL A 288 8.98 -1.67 1.85
C VAL A 288 9.35 -0.66 0.76
N ASN A 289 9.85 -1.14 -0.38
CA ASN A 289 10.06 -0.31 -1.57
C ASN A 289 8.85 -0.46 -2.50
N LEU A 290 7.96 0.54 -2.49
CA LEU A 290 6.71 0.52 -3.24
C LEU A 290 6.35 1.92 -3.73
N ASN A 291 5.64 2.00 -4.86
CA ASN A 291 5.26 3.27 -5.50
C ASN A 291 6.44 4.17 -5.89
N GLY A 292 7.62 3.57 -6.13
CA GLY A 292 8.82 4.30 -6.59
C GLY A 292 9.75 4.77 -5.46
N GLY A 293 9.57 4.31 -4.22
CA GLY A 293 10.51 4.58 -3.14
C GLY A 293 10.26 3.78 -1.87
N PHE A 294 11.16 3.94 -0.90
CA PHE A 294 11.07 3.27 0.39
C PHE A 294 10.09 3.97 1.35
N TRP A 295 9.42 3.15 2.15
CA TRP A 295 8.58 3.53 3.26
C TRP A 295 9.28 3.22 4.57
N TRP A 296 9.34 4.22 5.46
CA TRP A 296 10.03 4.07 6.74
C TRP A 296 9.20 4.62 7.88
N VAL A 297 9.27 3.97 9.03
CA VAL A 297 8.74 4.49 10.29
C VAL A 297 9.64 5.63 10.78
N ILE A 298 9.03 6.53 11.54
CA ILE A 298 9.71 7.65 12.18
C ILE A 298 9.58 7.53 13.70
N THR A 299 10.68 7.77 14.40
CA THR A 299 10.73 7.72 15.87
C THR A 299 10.17 9.00 16.48
N THR A 300 9.90 8.98 17.79
CA THR A 300 9.54 10.18 18.58
C THR A 300 10.64 11.26 18.64
N SER A 301 11.86 10.95 18.20
CA SER A 301 12.93 11.94 18.02
C SER A 301 12.91 12.62 16.65
N GLY A 302 12.04 12.18 15.72
CA GLY A 302 11.99 12.65 14.35
C GLY A 302 13.00 11.96 13.43
N THR A 303 13.57 10.84 13.85
CA THR A 303 14.57 10.09 13.10
C THR A 303 13.91 8.97 12.31
N LEU A 304 14.26 8.82 11.04
CA LEU A 304 13.78 7.69 10.24
C LEU A 304 14.51 6.42 10.62
N VAL A 305 13.78 5.34 10.86
CA VAL A 305 14.38 4.02 11.08
C VAL A 305 14.68 3.44 9.71
N LYS A 306 15.93 3.56 9.28
CA LYS A 306 16.43 2.90 8.06
C LYS A 306 17.25 1.71 8.50
N LYS A 307 16.91 0.49 8.06
CA LYS A 307 17.85 -0.61 8.20
C LYS A 307 19.06 -0.32 7.32
N LYS A 308 20.25 -0.63 7.82
CA LYS A 308 21.46 -0.56 7.02
C LYS A 308 21.35 -1.68 5.97
N PRO A 309 21.54 -1.39 4.67
CA PRO A 309 21.55 -2.42 3.63
C PRO A 309 22.61 -3.49 3.90
#